data_AF-A0A354DI46-F1
#
_entry.id   AF-A0A354DI46-F1
#
_cell.length_a   1.000
_cell.length_b   1.000
_cell.length_c   1.000
_cell.angle_alpha   90.00
_cell.angle_beta   90.00
_cell.angle_gamma   90.00
#
_symmetry.space_group_name_H-M   'P 1'
#
loop_
_entity.id
_entity.type
_entity.pdbx_description
1 polymer ?
#
loop_
_entity_poly.entity_id
_entity_poly.type
_entity_poly.pdbx_seq_one_letter_code
_entity_poly.pdbx_strand_id
1 'polypeptide(L)' 'MIFPSIDELLQKVDSKYTLVSIASKRARQLKENEVLLINQPESRKHVGMSLEEMHAGKILFHRIK' A
#
# COMPACT_ATOMS: atom_id res chain seq x y z
N MET A 1 11.68 10.66 -5.59
CA MET A 1 12.04 9.30 -5.16
C MET A 1 10.76 8.55 -4.83
N ILE A 2 10.71 7.23 -5.00
CA ILE A 2 9.56 6.42 -4.60
C ILE A 2 9.79 6.07 -3.12
N PHE A 3 8.93 6.61 -2.26
CA PHE A 3 8.81 6.23 -0.86
C PHE A 3 7.50 5.47 -0.70
N PRO A 4 7.46 4.40 0.12
CA PRO A 4 8.57 3.66 0.74
C PRO A 4 9.37 2.82 -0.29
N SER A 5 10.49 2.21 0.13
CA SER A 5 11.25 1.30 -0.74
C SER A 5 10.52 -0.04 -0.94
N ILE A 6 10.75 -0.69 -2.09
CA ILE A 6 10.13 -1.99 -2.38
C ILE A 6 10.58 -3.07 -1.39
N ASP A 7 11.84 -3.05 -0.97
CA ASP A 7 12.39 -4.06 -0.06
C ASP A 7 11.72 -3.99 1.32
N GLU A 8 11.46 -2.79 1.86
CA GLU A 8 10.71 -2.62 3.10
C GLU A 8 9.27 -3.13 3.00
N LEU A 9 8.64 -2.96 1.84
CA LEU A 9 7.29 -3.45 1.60
C LEU A 9 7.25 -4.98 1.49
N LEU A 10 8.27 -5.58 0.87
CA LEU A 10 8.40 -7.04 0.74
C LEU A 10 8.65 -7.74 2.08
N GLN A 11 9.07 -7.03 3.14
CA GLN A 11 9.11 -7.60 4.49
C GLN A 11 7.70 -7.82 5.09
N LYS A 12 6.67 -7.17 4.53
CA LYS A 12 5.28 -7.21 5.03
C LYS A 12 4.36 -8.15 4.24
N VAL A 13 4.82 -8.66 3.10
CA VAL A 13 4.07 -9.54 2.21
C VAL A 13 4.93 -10.69 1.72
N ASP A 14 4.31 -11.75 1.22
CA ASP A 14 5.02 -12.97 0.83
C ASP A 14 5.65 -12.91 -0.58
N SER A 15 5.19 -12.01 -1.45
CA SER A 15 5.71 -11.90 -2.82
C SER A 15 5.50 -10.51 -3.44
N LYS A 16 6.28 -10.25 -4.50
CA LYS A 16 6.10 -9.05 -5.36
C LYS A 16 4.72 -8.99 -6.00
N TYR A 17 4.15 -10.14 -6.39
CA TYR A 17 2.82 -10.20 -6.98
C TYR A 17 1.72 -9.84 -5.97
N THR A 18 1.86 -10.35 -4.74
CA THR A 18 0.99 -9.99 -3.61
C THR A 18 1.05 -8.49 -3.33
N LEU A 19 2.26 -7.92 -3.29
CA LEU A 19 2.47 -6.47 -3.12
C LEU A 19 1.70 -5.67 -4.17
N VAL A 20 1.89 -6.00 -5.45
CA VAL A 20 1.24 -5.29 -6.57
C VAL A 20 -0.28 -5.42 -6.50
N SER A 21 -0.80 -6.60 -6.17
CA SER A 21 -2.24 -6.85 -6.08
C SER A 21 -2.88 -6.04 -4.96
N ILE A 22 -2.29 -6.05 -3.76
CA ILE A 22 -2.78 -5.29 -2.60
C ILE A 22 -2.71 -3.78 -2.89
N ALA A 23 -1.57 -3.30 -3.35
CA ALA A 23 -1.37 -1.89 -3.65
C ALA A 23 -2.35 -1.38 -4.72
N SER A 24 -2.60 -2.18 -5.76
CA SER A 24 -3.55 -1.85 -6.82
C SER A 24 -5.00 -1.85 -6.32
N LYS A 25 -5.38 -2.86 -5.52
CA LYS A 25 -6.71 -2.93 -4.91
C LYS A 25 -6.96 -1.71 -4.02
N ARG A 26 -6.01 -1.38 -3.15
CA ARG A 26 -6.13 -0.22 -2.25
C ARG A 26 -6.10 1.11 -3.00
N ALA A 27 -5.28 1.24 -4.03
CA ALA A 27 -5.28 2.45 -4.86
C ALA A 27 -6.63 2.69 -5.56
N ARG A 28 -7.34 1.62 -5.95
CA ARG A 28 -8.70 1.72 -6.50
C ARG A 28 -9.70 2.22 -5.46
N GLN A 29 -9.62 1.73 -4.22
CA GLN A 29 -10.45 2.20 -3.11
C GLN A 29 -10.27 3.71 -2.87
N LEU A 30 -9.01 4.17 -2.81
CA LEU A 30 -8.71 5.59 -2.67
C LEU A 30 -9.26 6.42 -3.84
N LYS A 31 -9.19 5.88 -5.07
CA LYS A 31 -9.81 6.51 -6.25
C LYS A 31 -11.34 6.58 -6.15
N GLU A 32 -11.97 5.64 -5.47
CA GLU A 32 -13.41 5.61 -5.19
C GLU A 32 -13.80 6.48 -3.97
N ASN A 33 -12.90 7.37 -3.53
CA ASN A 33 -13.04 8.30 -2.39
C ASN A 33 -13.09 7.62 -1.01
N GLU A 34 -12.52 6.42 -0.85
CA GLU A 34 -12.26 5.90 0.49
C GLU A 34 -11.28 6.79 1.25
N VAL A 35 -11.46 6.84 2.58
CA VAL A 35 -10.63 7.64 3.48
C VAL A 35 -9.21 7.12 3.49
N LEU A 36 -8.25 8.05 3.36
CA LEU A 36 -6.84 7.77 3.53
C LEU A 36 -6.54 7.54 5.02
N LEU A 37 -5.81 6.45 5.33
CA LEU A 37 -5.55 6.00 6.70
C LEU A 37 -4.28 6.63 7.30
N ILE A 38 -3.64 7.53 6.57
CA ILE A 38 -2.46 8.30 6.97
C ILE A 38 -2.74 9.79 6.77
N ASN A 39 -2.21 10.64 7.65
CA ASN A 39 -2.54 12.07 7.66
C ASN A 39 -1.73 12.87 6.62
N GLN A 40 -0.52 12.44 6.30
CA GLN A 40 0.42 13.19 5.47
C GLN A 40 1.15 12.24 4.51
N PRO A 41 0.52 11.85 3.38
CA PRO A 41 1.21 11.08 2.38
C PRO A 41 2.27 11.93 1.67
N GLU A 42 3.43 11.35 1.37
CA GLU A 42 4.41 11.97 0.47
C GLU A 42 3.93 11.92 -0.98
N SER A 43 3.25 10.85 -1.37
CA SER A 43 2.76 10.65 -2.72
C SER A 43 1.42 11.31 -2.97
N ARG A 44 1.31 11.95 -4.13
CA ARG A 44 0.04 12.49 -4.65
C ARG A 44 -0.75 11.49 -5.49
N LYS A 45 -0.19 10.33 -5.79
CA LYS A 45 -0.84 9.29 -6.58
C LYS A 45 -1.41 8.22 -5.64
N HIS A 46 -2.61 7.74 -5.91
CA HIS A 46 -3.27 6.70 -5.10
C HIS A 46 -2.41 5.45 -4.89
N VAL A 47 -1.61 5.06 -5.88
CA VAL A 47 -0.67 3.92 -5.75
C VAL A 47 0.43 4.21 -4.74
N GLY A 48 1.00 5.41 -4.72
CA GLY A 48 2.01 5.73 -3.71
C GLY A 48 1.39 5.83 -2.31
N MET A 49 0.22 6.46 -2.20
CA MET A 49 -0.52 6.50 -0.94
C MET A 49 -0.82 5.11 -0.39
N SER A 50 -1.20 4.15 -1.24
CA SER A 50 -1.46 2.77 -0.79
C SER A 50 -0.20 2.05 -0.30
N LEU A 51 0.95 2.30 -0.95
CA LEU A 51 2.24 1.79 -0.49
C LEU A 51 2.65 2.41 0.86
N GLU A 52 2.39 3.70 1.05
CA GLU A 52 2.66 4.39 2.31
C GLU A 52 1.75 3.88 3.45
N GLU A 53 0.47 3.61 3.18
CA GLU A 53 -0.43 2.98 4.15
C GLU A 53 0.04 1.56 4.53
N MET A 54 0.52 0.78 3.56
CA MET A 54 1.14 -0.54 3.82
C MET A 54 2.39 -0.40 4.70
N HIS A 55 3.26 0.55 4.40
CA HIS A 55 4.46 0.81 5.19
C HIS A 55 4.13 1.32 6.60
N ALA A 56 3.11 2.15 6.76
CA ALA A 56 2.57 2.58 8.05
C ALA A 56 1.82 1.46 8.82
N GLY A 57 1.66 0.27 8.23
CA GLY A 57 0.98 -0.87 8.85
C GLY A 57 -0.54 -0.72 8.93
N LYS A 58 -1.13 0.18 8.15
CA LYS A 58 -2.59 0.38 8.07
C LYS A 58 -3.28 -0.66 7.19
N ILE A 59 -2.54 -1.27 6.28
CA ILE A 59 -2.99 -2.36 5.43
C ILE A 59 -2.35 -3.66 5.92
N LEU A 60 -3.19 -4.62 6.33
CA LEU A 60 -2.76 -5.92 6.81
C LEU A 60 -2.98 -6.97 5.72
N PHE A 61 -1.95 -7.77 5.45
CA PHE A 61 -2.03 -8.93 4.57
C PHE A 61 -2.13 -10.21 5.39
N HIS A 62 -3.13 -11.03 5.09
CA HIS A 62 -3.26 -12.38 5.64
C HIS A 62 -3.54 -13.36 4.51
N ARG A 63 -2.73 -14.42 4.42
CA ARG A 63 -2.95 -15.50 3.48
C ARG A 63 -3.85 -16.54 4.14
N ILE A 64 -5.05 -16.73 3.59
CA ILE A 64 -5.93 -17.81 4.00
C ILE A 64 -5.31 -19.12 3.48
N LYS A 65 -5.11 -20.09 4.37
CA LYS A 65 -4.66 -21.44 4.03
C LYS A 65 -5.85 -22.31 3.65
#